data_AF-A0AAW9DPS6-F1
#
_entry.id   AF-A0AAW9DPS6-F1
#
_cell.length_a   1.000
_cell.length_b   1.000
_cell.length_c   1.000
_cell.angle_alpha   90.00
_cell.angle_beta   90.00
_cell.angle_gamma   90.00
#
_symmetry.space_group_name_H-M   'P 1'
#
loop_
_entity.id
_entity.type
_entity.pdbx_description
1 polymer ?
#
loop_
_entity_poly.entity_id
_entity_poly.type
_entity_poly.pdbx_seq_one_letter_code
_entity_poly.pdbx_strand_id
1 'polypeptide(L)'
;MAEQPKSKPTSASGAYPFMPDFDFQKGFDFQKMFGAMKLPDMAGMETVVTAYRRNLEALSEANRVALEGAQAVARRHMEIMQRTMADMTEQLRTVDRHETPQARAAHQAELLKHAYETAVANMRDLGDLIQRSNQEAVEKLNRRFSQAMDEMKTIIDHKS
;
A
#
# COMPACT_ATOMS: atom_id res chain seq x y z
N MET A 1 -17.48 -16.80 48.92
CA MET A 1 -16.27 -16.57 48.11
C MET A 1 -16.58 -17.04 46.70
N ALA A 2 -16.79 -16.12 45.76
CA ALA A 2 -17.02 -16.42 44.36
C ALA A 2 -16.02 -15.57 43.55
N GLU A 3 -15.19 -16.25 42.76
CA GLU A 3 -14.13 -15.65 41.94
C GLU A 3 -14.73 -14.77 40.83
N GLN A 4 -14.14 -13.58 40.62
CA GLN A 4 -14.44 -12.74 39.46
C GLN A 4 -13.78 -13.33 38.21
N PRO A 5 -14.43 -13.35 37.04
CA PRO A 5 -13.78 -13.73 35.79
C PRO A 5 -12.89 -12.58 35.30
N LYS A 6 -11.60 -12.87 35.12
CA LYS A 6 -10.61 -11.94 34.55
C LYS A 6 -11.01 -11.56 33.13
N SER A 7 -11.30 -10.28 32.88
CA SER A 7 -11.45 -9.72 31.55
C SER A 7 -10.12 -9.79 30.79
N LYS A 8 -10.13 -10.44 29.63
CA LYS A 8 -8.99 -10.37 28.68
C LYS A 8 -9.00 -8.99 28.02
N PRO A 9 -7.84 -8.35 27.80
CA PRO A 9 -7.78 -7.09 27.06
C PRO A 9 -8.09 -7.36 25.58
N THR A 10 -9.13 -6.71 25.09
CA THR A 10 -9.46 -6.59 23.67
C THR A 10 -8.32 -5.84 22.97
N SER A 11 -7.45 -6.55 22.26
CA SER A 11 -6.60 -5.92 21.25
C SER A 11 -7.50 -5.46 20.11
N ALA A 12 -7.61 -4.15 19.94
CA ALA A 12 -8.29 -3.54 18.81
C ALA A 12 -7.55 -3.91 17.51
N SER A 13 -7.95 -5.01 16.88
CA SER A 13 -7.58 -5.32 15.50
C SER A 13 -8.37 -4.39 14.58
N GLY A 14 -7.74 -3.27 14.22
CA GLY A 14 -8.25 -2.34 13.23
C GLY A 14 -8.23 -2.96 11.83
N ALA A 15 -9.39 -3.49 11.43
CA ALA A 15 -9.97 -3.53 10.08
C ALA A 15 -9.02 -3.40 8.85
N TYR A 16 -8.46 -4.53 8.40
CA TYR A 16 -8.09 -4.72 6.99
C TYR A 16 -8.54 -6.12 6.54
N PRO A 17 -9.69 -6.27 5.85
CA PRO A 17 -10.31 -7.58 5.59
C PRO A 17 -9.57 -8.45 4.56
N PHE A 18 -8.39 -8.05 4.06
CA PHE A 18 -7.58 -8.80 3.08
C PHE A 18 -6.14 -9.09 3.53
N MET A 19 -5.76 -8.75 4.76
CA MET A 19 -4.51 -9.20 5.35
C MET A 19 -4.83 -10.22 6.45
N PRO A 20 -4.23 -11.43 6.45
CA PRO A 20 -4.26 -12.26 7.65
C PRO A 20 -3.68 -11.45 8.82
N ASP A 21 -4.27 -11.59 10.01
CA ASP A 21 -3.87 -10.91 11.25
C ASP A 21 -2.38 -11.21 11.56
N PHE A 22 -1.49 -10.42 10.97
CA PHE A 22 -0.07 -10.48 11.28
C PHE A 22 0.13 -9.71 12.57
N ASP A 23 0.06 -10.43 13.68
CA ASP A 23 0.28 -9.91 15.03
C ASP A 23 1.77 -9.54 15.20
N PHE A 24 2.13 -8.34 14.72
CA PHE A 24 3.48 -7.77 14.85
C PHE A 24 3.96 -7.70 16.31
N GLN A 25 3.06 -7.71 17.30
CA GLN A 25 3.43 -7.74 18.71
C GLN A 25 3.93 -9.12 19.17
N LYS A 26 3.47 -10.22 18.53
CA LYS A 26 3.94 -11.57 18.85
C LYS A 26 5.14 -12.03 18.01
N GLY A 27 5.41 -11.37 16.89
CA GLY A 27 6.51 -11.72 15.98
C GLY A 27 7.91 -11.31 16.45
N PHE A 28 8.04 -10.44 17.46
CA PHE A 28 9.34 -9.87 17.87
C PHE A 28 9.44 -9.69 19.39
N ASP A 29 9.53 -10.79 20.14
CA ASP A 29 9.94 -10.77 21.55
C ASP A 29 11.48 -10.58 21.62
N PHE A 30 11.93 -9.36 21.33
CA PHE A 30 13.36 -8.97 21.27
C PHE A 30 14.12 -9.34 22.54
N GLN A 31 13.45 -9.29 23.69
CA GLN A 31 14.06 -9.54 25.00
C GLN A 31 14.41 -11.03 25.19
N LYS A 32 13.61 -11.95 24.64
CA LYS A 32 13.94 -13.39 24.63
C LYS A 32 15.01 -13.75 23.61
N MET A 33 15.01 -13.10 22.44
CA MET A 33 16.04 -13.35 21.42
C MET A 33 17.42 -12.83 21.87
N PHE A 34 17.47 -11.67 22.52
CA PHE A 34 18.70 -11.13 23.11
C PHE A 34 19.21 -11.97 24.29
N GLY A 35 18.31 -12.49 25.14
CA GLY A 35 18.69 -13.29 26.30
C GLY A 35 19.21 -14.70 25.96
N ALA A 36 18.84 -15.25 24.80
CA ALA A 36 19.26 -16.59 24.35
C ALA A 36 20.60 -16.59 23.57
N MET A 37 21.05 -15.44 23.07
CA MET A 37 22.36 -15.29 22.43
C MET A 37 23.39 -14.94 23.51
N LYS A 38 24.28 -15.87 23.87
CA LYS A 38 25.51 -15.50 24.61
C LYS A 38 26.33 -14.56 23.71
N LEU A 39 26.33 -13.28 24.06
CA LEU A 39 26.92 -12.19 23.27
C LEU A 39 28.45 -12.26 23.25
N PRO A 40 29.09 -12.36 22.07
CA PRO A 40 30.50 -12.00 21.89
C PRO A 40 30.67 -10.47 21.93
N ASP A 41 31.86 -10.01 22.28
CA ASP A 41 32.26 -8.63 22.64
C ASP A 41 31.51 -7.45 22.00
N MET A 42 31.36 -6.41 22.82
CA MET A 42 30.62 -5.15 22.66
C MET A 42 30.91 -4.32 21.38
N ALA A 43 31.93 -4.64 20.58
CA ALA A 43 32.37 -3.85 19.43
C ALA A 43 31.43 -3.93 18.18
N GLY A 44 30.57 -4.95 18.10
CA GLY A 44 29.60 -5.10 16.99
C GLY A 44 28.18 -4.64 17.30
N MET A 45 27.88 -4.30 18.56
CA MET A 45 26.52 -4.12 19.05
C MET A 45 25.87 -2.83 18.52
N GLU A 46 26.62 -1.72 18.48
CA GLU A 46 26.12 -0.44 17.98
C GLU A 46 25.74 -0.50 16.49
N THR A 47 26.57 -1.19 15.69
CA THR A 47 26.32 -1.44 14.27
C THR A 47 25.08 -2.28 14.06
N VAL A 48 24.90 -3.34 14.87
CA VAL A 48 23.71 -4.21 14.81
C VAL A 48 22.45 -3.44 15.22
N VAL A 49 22.46 -2.72 16.34
CA VAL A 49 21.31 -1.92 16.80
C VAL A 49 20.94 -0.84 15.77
N THR A 50 21.93 -0.19 15.18
CA THR A 50 21.72 0.79 14.11
C THR A 50 21.12 0.15 12.85
N ALA A 51 21.61 -1.03 12.45
CA ALA A 51 21.06 -1.79 11.33
C ALA A 51 19.58 -2.19 11.58
N TYR A 52 19.24 -2.59 12.80
CA TYR A 52 17.85 -2.88 13.19
C TYR A 52 16.96 -1.63 13.12
N ARG A 53 17.43 -0.49 13.64
CA ARG A 53 16.69 0.78 13.54
C ARG A 53 16.43 1.15 12.08
N ARG A 54 17.46 1.07 11.22
CA ARG A 54 17.35 1.35 9.78
C ARG A 54 16.39 0.38 9.06
N ASN A 55 16.32 -0.89 9.49
CA ASN A 55 15.34 -1.84 8.96
C ASN A 55 13.91 -1.41 9.26
N LEU A 56 13.63 -1.01 10.51
CA LEU A 56 12.30 -0.55 10.92
C LEU A 56 11.90 0.73 10.19
N GLU A 57 12.83 1.67 10.02
CA GLU A 57 12.60 2.90 9.25
C GLU A 57 12.27 2.59 7.79
N ALA A 58 13.01 1.68 7.15
CA ALA A 58 12.76 1.29 5.76
C ALA A 58 11.39 0.60 5.59
N LEU A 59 11.00 -0.27 6.52
CA LEU A 59 9.68 -0.91 6.52
C LEU A 59 8.56 0.12 6.73
N SER A 60 8.76 1.06 7.66
CA SER A 60 7.82 2.14 7.93
C SER A 60 7.63 3.03 6.69
N GLU A 61 8.73 3.41 6.03
CA GLU A 61 8.70 4.21 4.80
C GLU A 61 8.05 3.47 3.64
N ALA A 62 8.32 2.18 3.46
CA ALA A 62 7.65 1.37 2.43
C ALA A 62 6.14 1.25 2.68
N ASN A 63 5.74 1.06 3.94
CA ASN A 63 4.33 1.05 4.33
C ASN A 63 3.65 2.41 4.10
N ARG A 64 4.35 3.52 4.40
CA ARG A 64 3.85 4.87 4.13
C ARG A 64 3.57 5.08 2.65
N VAL A 65 4.51 4.70 1.77
CA VAL A 65 4.31 4.79 0.31
C VAL A 65 3.13 3.95 -0.14
N ALA A 66 3.02 2.71 0.33
CA ALA A 66 1.90 1.83 -0.01
C ALA A 66 0.54 2.43 0.39
N LEU A 67 0.46 3.03 1.59
CA LEU A 67 -0.74 3.72 2.08
C LEU A 67 -1.06 4.97 1.26
N GLU A 68 -0.06 5.78 0.92
CA GLU A 68 -0.21 6.95 0.07
C GLU A 68 -0.72 6.57 -1.33
N GLY A 69 -0.20 5.47 -1.90
CA GLY A 69 -0.69 4.90 -3.15
C GLY A 69 -2.13 4.44 -3.06
N ALA A 70 -2.51 3.72 -2.00
CA ALA A 70 -3.89 3.31 -1.78
C ALA A 70 -4.85 4.51 -1.66
N GLN A 71 -4.44 5.56 -0.95
CA GLN A 71 -5.20 6.80 -0.87
C GLN A 71 -5.31 7.51 -2.22
N ALA A 72 -4.24 7.51 -3.03
CA ALA A 72 -4.25 8.09 -4.37
C ALA A 72 -5.24 7.35 -5.29
N VAL A 73 -5.26 6.02 -5.24
CA VAL A 73 -6.23 5.18 -5.95
C VAL A 73 -7.66 5.51 -5.50
N ALA A 74 -7.91 5.60 -4.19
CA ALA A 74 -9.23 5.94 -3.66
C ALA A 74 -9.72 7.32 -4.11
N ARG A 75 -8.83 8.34 -4.07
CA ARG A 75 -9.12 9.68 -4.61
C ARG A 75 -9.46 9.62 -6.10
N ARG A 76 -8.65 8.90 -6.88
CA ARG A 76 -8.87 8.75 -8.32
C ARG A 76 -10.20 8.06 -8.63
N HIS A 77 -10.58 7.06 -7.84
CA HIS A 77 -11.88 6.39 -7.98
C HIS A 77 -13.06 7.35 -7.75
N MET A 78 -12.97 8.22 -6.74
CA MET A 78 -13.99 9.25 -6.50
C MET A 78 -14.07 10.29 -7.62
N GLU A 79 -12.93 10.73 -8.17
CA GLU A 79 -12.91 11.64 -9.33
C GLU A 79 -13.59 11.03 -10.56
N ILE A 80 -13.32 9.74 -10.83
CA ILE A 80 -13.95 9.00 -11.93
C ILE A 80 -15.47 8.97 -11.74
N MET A 81 -15.95 8.69 -10.52
CA MET A 81 -17.38 8.71 -10.20
C MET A 81 -18.01 10.09 -10.43
N GLN A 82 -17.37 11.16 -9.95
CA GLN A 82 -17.86 12.52 -10.12
C GLN A 82 -17.96 12.91 -11.60
N ARG A 83 -16.92 12.59 -12.39
CA ARG A 83 -16.94 12.80 -13.84
C ARG A 83 -18.04 12.02 -14.53
N THR A 84 -18.20 10.74 -14.19
CA THR A 84 -19.23 9.88 -14.81
C THR A 84 -20.64 10.43 -14.55
N MET A 85 -20.91 10.93 -13.33
CA MET A 85 -22.20 11.54 -12.99
C MET A 85 -22.43 12.87 -13.73
N ALA A 86 -21.37 13.67 -13.90
CA ALA A 86 -21.44 14.90 -14.70
C ALA A 86 -21.71 14.58 -16.18
N ASP A 87 -21.01 13.61 -16.75
CA ASP A 87 -21.17 13.18 -18.14
C ASP A 87 -22.57 12.63 -18.40
N MET A 88 -23.11 11.81 -17.49
CA MET A 88 -24.50 11.34 -17.57
C MET A 88 -25.51 12.49 -17.54
N THR A 89 -25.30 13.48 -16.66
CA THR A 89 -26.19 14.64 -16.55
C THR A 89 -26.18 15.47 -17.84
N GLU A 90 -25.00 15.63 -18.45
CA GLU A 90 -24.86 16.37 -19.69
C GLU A 90 -25.47 15.63 -20.87
N GLN A 91 -25.22 14.31 -20.99
CA GLN A 91 -25.85 13.49 -22.03
C GLN A 91 -27.38 13.52 -21.96
N LEU A 92 -27.96 13.55 -20.76
CA LEU A 92 -29.41 13.68 -20.62
C LEU A 92 -29.97 15.03 -21.09
N ARG A 93 -29.16 16.10 -21.06
CA ARG A 93 -29.54 17.42 -21.57
C ARG A 93 -29.47 17.51 -23.09
N THR A 94 -28.57 16.77 -23.71
CA THR A 94 -28.33 16.82 -25.16
C THR A 94 -29.24 15.88 -25.95
N VAL A 95 -30.04 15.03 -25.30
CA VAL A 95 -31.00 14.14 -25.98
C VAL A 95 -32.16 14.96 -26.56
N ASP A 96 -32.15 15.11 -27.89
CA ASP A 96 -33.30 15.64 -28.63
C ASP A 96 -34.33 14.52 -28.90
N ARG A 97 -35.55 14.73 -28.40
CA ARG A 97 -36.66 13.78 -28.55
C ARG A 97 -37.17 13.68 -29.98
N HIS A 98 -36.76 14.57 -30.88
CA HIS A 98 -37.26 14.63 -32.26
C HIS A 98 -36.28 14.09 -33.31
N GLU A 99 -35.19 13.45 -32.89
CA GLU A 99 -34.21 12.86 -33.82
C GLU A 99 -34.77 11.74 -34.72
N THR A 100 -34.25 11.67 -35.95
CA THR A 100 -34.48 10.55 -36.89
C THR A 100 -33.78 9.27 -36.41
N PRO A 101 -34.23 8.07 -36.83
CA PRO A 101 -33.59 6.81 -36.45
C PRO A 101 -32.09 6.72 -36.78
N GLN A 102 -31.67 7.26 -37.93
CA GLN A 102 -30.28 7.28 -38.36
C GLN A 102 -29.42 8.22 -37.49
N ALA A 103 -29.94 9.40 -37.15
CA ALA A 103 -29.24 10.33 -36.24
C ALA A 103 -29.08 9.73 -34.84
N ARG A 104 -30.12 9.07 -34.32
CA ARG A 104 -30.06 8.34 -33.05
C ARG A 104 -28.99 7.24 -33.05
N ALA A 105 -28.89 6.48 -34.13
CA ALA A 105 -27.90 5.41 -34.26
C ALA A 105 -26.46 5.97 -34.26
N ALA A 106 -26.22 7.07 -34.99
CA ALA A 106 -24.93 7.74 -34.99
C ALA A 106 -24.57 8.31 -33.60
N HIS A 107 -25.52 8.95 -32.93
CA HIS A 107 -25.35 9.47 -31.57
C HIS A 107 -25.01 8.34 -30.57
N GLN A 108 -25.72 7.20 -30.63
CA GLN A 108 -25.42 6.04 -29.80
C GLN A 108 -24.01 5.47 -30.04
N ALA A 109 -23.55 5.45 -31.29
CA ALA A 109 -22.21 4.98 -31.62
C ALA A 109 -21.13 5.92 -31.03
N GLU A 110 -21.30 7.24 -31.12
CA GLU A 110 -20.39 8.21 -30.50
C GLU A 110 -20.39 8.10 -28.96
N LEU A 111 -21.56 7.94 -28.33
CA LEU A 111 -21.65 7.71 -26.89
C LEU A 111 -20.89 6.44 -26.46
N LEU A 112 -21.05 5.34 -27.20
CA LEU A 112 -20.36 4.09 -26.91
C LEU A 112 -18.85 4.24 -27.07
N LYS A 113 -18.39 4.89 -28.15
CA LYS A 113 -16.98 5.16 -28.40
C LYS A 113 -16.38 6.02 -27.27
N HIS A 114 -17.05 7.10 -26.90
CA HIS A 114 -16.61 7.98 -25.84
C HIS A 114 -16.54 7.25 -24.48
N ALA A 115 -17.55 6.44 -24.15
CA ALA A 115 -17.56 5.63 -22.93
C ALA A 115 -16.39 4.63 -22.90
N TYR A 116 -16.07 4.00 -24.04
CA TYR A 116 -14.94 3.09 -24.15
C TYR A 116 -13.59 3.80 -23.97
N GLU A 117 -13.37 4.93 -24.66
CA GLU A 117 -12.13 5.72 -24.54
C GLU A 117 -11.91 6.17 -23.10
N THR A 118 -12.96 6.68 -22.44
CA THR A 118 -12.92 7.09 -21.03
C THR A 118 -12.63 5.93 -20.09
N ALA A 119 -13.27 4.77 -20.29
CA ALA A 119 -13.00 3.59 -19.47
C ALA A 119 -11.55 3.11 -19.59
N VAL A 120 -11.01 3.06 -20.82
CA VAL A 120 -9.62 2.66 -21.06
C VAL A 120 -8.64 3.65 -20.44
N ALA A 121 -8.88 4.96 -20.57
CA ALA A 121 -8.05 5.98 -19.93
C ALA A 121 -8.04 5.83 -18.40
N ASN A 122 -9.21 5.66 -17.79
CA ASN A 122 -9.34 5.47 -16.35
C ASN A 122 -8.61 4.20 -15.85
N MET A 123 -8.70 3.10 -16.59
CA MET A 123 -7.98 1.86 -16.26
C MET A 123 -6.47 2.03 -16.33
N ARG A 124 -5.95 2.75 -17.34
CA ARG A 124 -4.51 3.05 -17.46
C ARG A 124 -4.02 3.89 -16.30
N ASP A 125 -4.71 4.99 -15.99
CA ASP A 125 -4.33 5.88 -14.89
C ASP A 125 -4.27 5.15 -13.54
N LEU A 126 -5.27 4.31 -13.26
CA LEU A 126 -5.31 3.50 -12.04
C LEU A 126 -4.18 2.47 -12.02
N GLY A 127 -3.92 1.80 -13.14
CA GLY A 127 -2.80 0.87 -13.29
C GLY A 127 -1.45 1.54 -13.02
N ASP A 128 -1.22 2.71 -13.60
CA ASP A 128 0.01 3.48 -13.42
C ASP A 128 0.20 3.95 -11.98
N LEU A 129 -0.88 4.32 -11.27
CA LEU A 129 -0.82 4.67 -9.85
C LEU A 129 -0.41 3.48 -8.99
N ILE A 130 -1.04 2.32 -9.20
CA ILE A 130 -0.73 1.09 -8.45
C ILE A 130 0.71 0.65 -8.73
N GLN A 131 1.11 0.63 -10.00
CA GLN A 131 2.44 0.19 -10.41
C GLN A 131 3.53 1.09 -9.82
N ARG A 132 3.36 2.42 -9.88
CA ARG A 132 4.32 3.37 -9.31
C ARG A 132 4.47 3.20 -7.80
N SER A 133 3.34 3.14 -7.07
CA SER A 133 3.35 2.93 -5.62
C SER A 133 4.11 1.64 -5.23
N ASN A 134 3.84 0.54 -5.93
CA ASN A 134 4.51 -0.73 -5.68
C ASN A 134 6.00 -0.69 -6.03
N GLN A 135 6.38 -0.07 -7.16
CA GLN A 135 7.78 0.09 -7.54
C GLN A 135 8.54 0.91 -6.50
N GLU A 136 8.01 2.05 -6.08
CA GLU A 136 8.66 2.93 -5.08
C GLU A 136 8.84 2.21 -3.73
N ALA A 137 7.83 1.45 -3.28
CA ALA A 137 7.93 0.65 -2.06
C ALA A 137 9.01 -0.44 -2.18
N VAL A 138 9.03 -1.19 -3.28
CA VAL A 138 10.04 -2.25 -3.53
C VAL A 138 11.44 -1.67 -3.65
N GLU A 139 11.62 -0.52 -4.31
CA GLU A 139 12.92 0.15 -4.40
C GLU A 139 13.47 0.55 -3.03
N LYS A 140 12.62 1.05 -2.12
CA LYS A 140 13.02 1.35 -0.73
C LYS A 140 13.50 0.10 -0.01
N LEU A 141 12.80 -1.02 -0.16
CA LEU A 141 13.20 -2.30 0.43
C LEU A 141 14.50 -2.85 -0.17
N ASN A 142 14.63 -2.82 -1.50
CA ASN A 142 15.84 -3.27 -2.20
C ASN A 142 17.07 -2.46 -1.77
N ARG A 143 16.96 -1.13 -1.69
CA ARG A 143 18.05 -0.28 -1.20
C ARG A 143 18.47 -0.68 0.21
N ARG A 144 17.52 -0.91 1.12
CA ARG A 144 17.84 -1.33 2.48
C ARG A 144 18.49 -2.70 2.52
N PHE A 145 18.01 -3.64 1.71
CA PHE A 145 18.59 -4.98 1.59
C PHE A 145 20.06 -4.92 1.15
N SER A 146 20.38 -4.15 0.10
CA SER A 146 21.76 -3.94 -0.33
C SER A 146 22.64 -3.35 0.79
N GLN A 147 22.14 -2.32 1.48
CA GLN A 147 22.84 -1.74 2.63
C GLN A 147 23.06 -2.75 3.76
N ALA A 148 22.10 -3.64 4.02
CA ALA A 148 22.22 -4.66 5.06
C ALA A 148 23.31 -5.68 4.74
N MET A 149 23.47 -6.04 3.46
CA MET A 149 24.54 -6.92 3.01
C MET A 149 25.92 -6.28 3.14
N ASP A 150 26.05 -4.98 2.92
CA ASP A 150 27.31 -4.25 3.11
C ASP A 150 27.66 -4.04 4.60
N GLU A 151 26.65 -3.78 5.43
CA GLU A 151 26.79 -3.78 6.90
C GLU A 151 27.27 -5.15 7.41
N MET A 152 26.75 -6.26 6.85
CA MET A 152 27.17 -7.61 7.22
C MET A 152 28.63 -7.89 6.86
N LYS A 153 29.11 -7.47 5.69
CA LYS A 153 30.53 -7.59 5.30
C LYS A 153 31.42 -6.83 6.29
N THR A 154 31.03 -5.61 6.64
CA THR A 154 31.77 -4.76 7.57
C THR A 154 31.91 -5.43 8.95
N ILE A 155 30.86 -6.08 9.45
CA ILE A 155 30.87 -6.82 10.72
C ILE A 155 31.80 -8.05 10.65
N ILE A 156 31.85 -8.73 9.51
CA ILE A 156 32.74 -9.90 9.30
C ILE A 156 34.20 -9.46 9.22
N ASP A 157 34.49 -8.38 8.48
CA ASP A 157 35.84 -7.84 8.32
C ASP A 157 36.40 -7.28 9.64
N HIS A 158 35.56 -6.70 10.51
CA HIS A 158 35.99 -6.26 11.85
C HIS A 158 36.24 -7.40 12.84
N LYS A 159 35.93 -8.65 12.47
CA LYS A 159 36.12 -9.85 13.31
C LYS A 159 37.38 -10.65 12.95
N SER A 160 38.10 -10.23 11.90
CA SER A 160 39.36 -10.82 11.40
C SER A 160 40.55 -9.97 11.85
#